data_AF-A0A9W7MNQ4-F1
#
_entry.id   AF-A0A9W7MNQ4-F1
#
_cell.length_a   1.000
_cell.length_b   1.000
_cell.length_c   1.000
_cell.angle_alpha   90.00
_cell.angle_beta   90.00
_cell.angle_gamma   90.00
#
_symmetry.space_group_name_H-M   'P 1'
#
loop_
_entity.id
_entity.type
_entity.pdbx_description
1 polymer ?
#
loop_
_entity_poly.entity_id
_entity_poly.type
_entity_poly.pdbx_seq_one_letter_code
_entity_poly.pdbx_strand_id
1 'polypeptide(L)'
;MGAKKEQLGSIIGSSMSGTSANDILTLTASANTSLSGAATLKARTGCKNRFNGSAPILPIEDTNDFPFEFEKCRSMLAKGAELGVETPDGKYMVRSVSIVLDGESKVILKLRKLSLLKSKKECIVLDLHAELYRDPEADEITDTCYIIVLTTNLGTIKLDMVDDYQCYKTWATTINHMLLLSTSFTKYQLQFHKN
;
A
#
# COMPACT_ATOMS: atom_id res chain seq x y z
N MET A 1 69.05 -55.46 -7.19
CA MET A 1 68.00 -56.17 -7.97
C MET A 1 66.84 -55.20 -8.11
N GLY A 2 66.42 -54.66 -9.25
CA GLY A 2 66.64 -55.03 -10.64
C GLY A 2 65.30 -55.39 -11.31
N ALA A 3 64.49 -54.39 -11.68
CA ALA A 3 63.39 -54.48 -12.66
C ALA A 3 63.03 -53.03 -13.09
N LYS A 4 63.55 -52.48 -14.20
CA LYS A 4 63.16 -52.65 -15.62
C LYS A 4 61.67 -52.36 -15.92
N LYS A 5 61.40 -51.09 -16.21
CA LYS A 5 61.03 -50.51 -17.52
C LYS A 5 60.13 -51.30 -18.49
N GLU A 6 58.88 -51.63 -18.16
CA GLU A 6 57.84 -51.76 -19.18
C GLU A 6 56.46 -51.39 -18.61
N GLN A 7 55.82 -50.38 -19.22
CA GLN A 7 54.37 -50.17 -19.42
C GLN A 7 54.11 -48.66 -19.61
N LEU A 8 54.80 -48.07 -20.60
CA LEU A 8 54.32 -46.88 -21.28
C LEU A 8 53.19 -47.34 -22.21
N GLY A 9 51.94 -47.04 -21.86
CA GLY A 9 50.82 -47.35 -22.75
C GLY A 9 49.41 -47.31 -22.14
N SER A 10 49.08 -46.37 -21.25
CA SER A 10 47.67 -46.17 -20.84
C SER A 10 47.38 -44.80 -20.18
N ILE A 11 48.13 -43.74 -20.52
CA ILE A 11 47.83 -42.37 -20.01
C ILE A 11 47.64 -41.39 -21.17
N ILE A 12 47.08 -41.88 -22.27
CA ILE A 12 46.62 -41.04 -23.38
C ILE A 12 45.22 -41.52 -23.70
N GLY A 13 44.20 -40.86 -23.16
CA GLY A 13 42.81 -41.17 -23.50
C GLY A 13 41.74 -40.98 -22.43
N SER A 14 41.90 -40.09 -21.45
CA SER A 14 40.80 -39.79 -20.51
C SER A 14 40.75 -38.33 -20.09
N SER A 15 40.87 -37.41 -21.05
CA SER A 15 40.64 -35.98 -20.80
C SER A 15 39.76 -35.29 -21.84
N MET A 16 39.03 -36.03 -22.68
CA MET A 16 38.17 -35.43 -23.70
C MET A 16 36.92 -36.26 -23.93
N SER A 17 35.92 -36.12 -23.06
CA SER A 17 34.47 -36.32 -23.34
C SER A 17 33.68 -36.45 -22.03
N GLY A 18 33.65 -35.36 -21.25
CA GLY A 18 32.84 -35.25 -20.04
C GLY A 18 31.68 -34.28 -20.16
N THR A 19 31.31 -33.84 -21.36
CA THR A 19 30.14 -32.97 -21.56
C THR A 19 29.08 -33.78 -22.30
N SER A 20 28.16 -34.36 -21.54
CA SER A 20 27.03 -35.08 -22.12
C SER A 20 26.08 -34.08 -22.78
N ALA A 21 25.36 -34.50 -23.83
CA ALA A 21 24.33 -33.66 -24.46
C ALA A 21 23.28 -33.16 -23.43
N ASN A 22 23.08 -33.90 -22.34
CA ASN A 22 22.22 -33.54 -21.23
C ASN A 22 22.73 -32.31 -20.45
N ASP A 23 24.05 -32.17 -20.30
CA ASP A 23 24.67 -31.01 -19.65
C ASP A 23 24.50 -29.74 -20.51
N ILE A 24 24.58 -29.89 -21.84
CA ILE A 24 24.37 -28.80 -22.81
C ILE A 24 22.90 -28.35 -22.83
N LEU A 25 21.95 -29.29 -22.78
CA LEU A 25 20.52 -29.00 -22.70
C LEU A 25 20.17 -28.28 -21.38
N THR A 26 20.74 -28.73 -20.27
CA THR A 26 20.50 -28.14 -18.94
C THR A 26 21.06 -26.73 -18.84
N LEU A 27 22.28 -26.49 -19.33
CA LEU A 27 22.89 -25.14 -19.37
C LEU A 27 22.06 -24.17 -20.24
N THR A 28 21.57 -24.63 -21.39
CA THR A 28 20.77 -23.82 -22.31
C THR A 28 19.40 -23.47 -21.73
N ALA A 29 18.75 -24.42 -21.05
CA ALA A 29 17.50 -24.15 -20.34
C ALA A 29 17.70 -23.07 -19.26
N SER A 30 18.75 -23.17 -18.44
CA SER A 30 19.04 -22.21 -17.37
C SER A 30 19.30 -20.79 -17.88
N ALA A 31 20.02 -20.64 -19.00
CA ALA A 31 20.27 -19.36 -19.63
C ALA A 31 18.99 -18.70 -20.18
N ASN A 32 18.09 -19.50 -20.78
CA ASN A 32 16.83 -18.99 -21.29
C ASN A 32 15.87 -18.53 -20.16
N THR A 33 15.84 -19.26 -19.03
CA THR A 33 15.06 -18.85 -17.86
C THR A 33 15.60 -17.54 -17.25
N SER A 34 16.92 -17.35 -17.21
CA SER A 34 17.52 -16.11 -16.70
C SER A 34 17.21 -14.89 -17.58
N LEU A 35 17.17 -15.06 -18.91
CA LEU A 35 16.85 -13.96 -19.84
C LEU A 35 15.35 -13.59 -19.78
N SER A 36 14.46 -14.57 -19.66
CA SER A 36 13.03 -14.31 -19.43
C SER A 36 12.79 -13.62 -18.08
N GLY A 37 13.47 -14.01 -17.01
CA GLY A 37 13.39 -13.32 -15.71
C GLY A 37 13.81 -11.85 -15.79
N ALA A 38 14.89 -11.53 -16.54
CA ALA A 38 15.34 -10.15 -16.75
C ALA A 38 14.36 -9.32 -17.60
N ALA A 39 13.75 -9.92 -18.64
CA ALA A 39 12.72 -9.26 -19.44
C ALA A 39 11.44 -8.99 -18.63
N THR A 40 11.03 -9.93 -17.76
CA THR A 40 9.87 -9.77 -16.87
C THR A 40 10.12 -8.69 -15.80
N LEU A 41 11.34 -8.56 -15.26
CA LEU A 41 11.69 -7.47 -14.34
C LEU A 41 11.76 -6.12 -15.05
N LYS A 42 12.26 -6.07 -16.28
CA LYS A 42 12.32 -4.84 -17.09
C LYS A 42 10.93 -4.37 -17.54
N ALA A 43 10.01 -5.28 -17.82
CA ALA A 43 8.60 -4.96 -18.09
C ALA A 43 7.88 -4.33 -16.88
N ARG A 44 8.34 -4.62 -15.65
CA ARG A 44 7.88 -3.94 -14.43
C ARG A 44 8.56 -2.58 -14.16
N THR A 45 9.62 -2.24 -14.89
CA THR A 45 10.36 -0.98 -14.68
C THR A 45 9.73 0.20 -15.45
N GLY A 46 8.56 0.01 -16.06
CA GLY A 46 7.79 1.04 -16.76
C GLY A 46 7.09 2.09 -15.87
N CYS A 47 7.30 2.09 -14.55
CA CYS A 47 6.78 3.14 -13.68
C CYS A 47 7.93 3.82 -12.93
N LYS A 48 8.67 4.70 -13.63
CA LYS A 48 9.54 5.67 -12.98
C LYS A 48 8.70 6.89 -12.55
N ASN A 49 7.73 6.70 -11.67
CA ASN A 49 7.27 7.80 -10.84
C ASN A 49 8.22 7.88 -9.65
N ARG A 50 9.12 8.87 -9.71
CA ARG A 50 9.96 9.28 -8.58
C ARG A 50 9.05 9.73 -7.43
N PHE A 51 8.61 8.80 -6.59
CA PHE A 51 8.13 9.11 -5.25
C PHE A 51 9.26 8.82 -4.26
N ASN A 52 9.91 9.89 -3.84
CA ASN A 52 10.79 9.86 -2.68
C ASN A 52 9.92 9.63 -1.43
N GLY A 53 10.14 8.51 -0.74
CA GLY A 53 9.90 8.34 0.69
C GLY A 53 8.45 8.32 1.17
N SER A 54 7.84 7.14 1.21
CA SER A 54 7.16 6.53 2.37
C SER A 54 6.60 5.17 1.92
N ALA A 55 6.25 4.29 2.86
CA ALA A 55 5.93 2.87 2.70
C ALA A 55 5.04 2.50 1.48
N PRO A 56 5.13 1.26 0.95
CA PRO A 56 4.37 0.84 -0.22
C PRO A 56 2.88 0.75 0.13
N ILE A 57 2.13 1.79 -0.23
CA ILE A 57 0.66 1.76 -0.32
C ILE A 57 0.33 0.95 -1.57
N LEU A 58 -0.56 -0.04 -1.44
CA LEU A 58 -1.01 -0.89 -2.55
C LEU A 58 -1.45 -0.02 -3.76
N PRO A 59 -1.09 -0.40 -5.01
CA PRO A 59 -1.57 0.33 -6.18
C PRO A 59 -3.09 0.18 -6.25
N ILE A 60 -3.82 1.27 -6.06
CA ILE A 60 -5.24 1.32 -6.36
C ILE A 60 -5.34 1.38 -7.88
N GLU A 61 -5.62 0.24 -8.51
CA GLU A 61 -5.77 0.14 -9.96
C GLU A 61 -7.04 0.91 -10.37
N ASP A 62 -6.86 1.99 -11.14
CA ASP A 62 -7.94 2.87 -11.60
C ASP A 62 -8.55 2.31 -12.90
N THR A 63 -9.56 1.45 -12.75
CA THR A 63 -10.44 0.99 -13.84
C THR A 63 -11.69 1.88 -13.97
N ASN A 64 -11.64 3.16 -13.58
CA ASN A 64 -12.79 4.05 -13.71
C ASN A 64 -12.57 5.03 -14.87
N ASP A 65 -13.46 4.98 -15.87
CA ASP A 65 -13.48 5.86 -17.05
C ASP A 65 -13.73 7.35 -16.74
N PHE A 66 -13.93 7.69 -15.46
CA PHE A 66 -14.15 9.06 -14.99
C PHE A 66 -13.02 9.54 -14.09
N PRO A 67 -12.54 10.79 -14.28
CA PRO A 67 -11.49 11.35 -13.44
C PRO A 67 -11.96 11.48 -11.99
N PHE A 68 -11.06 11.20 -11.05
CA PHE A 68 -11.30 11.41 -9.62
C PHE A 68 -11.71 12.87 -9.34
N GLU A 69 -13.00 13.09 -9.07
CA GLU A 69 -13.55 14.41 -8.76
C GLU A 69 -13.27 14.78 -7.29
N PHE A 70 -12.01 15.16 -7.00
CA PHE A 70 -11.56 15.48 -5.63
C PHE A 70 -12.50 16.41 -4.88
N GLU A 71 -12.99 17.47 -5.53
CA GLU A 71 -13.85 18.46 -4.89
C GLU A 71 -15.23 17.89 -4.48
N LYS A 72 -15.77 17.00 -5.30
CA LYS A 72 -17.02 16.30 -5.00
C LYS A 72 -16.84 15.32 -3.86
N CYS A 73 -15.78 14.51 -3.89
CA CYS A 73 -15.46 13.57 -2.82
C CYS A 73 -15.17 14.31 -1.50
N ARG A 74 -14.44 15.43 -1.56
CA ARG A 74 -14.21 16.33 -0.43
C ARG A 74 -15.51 16.87 0.16
N SER A 75 -16.44 17.33 -0.68
CA SER A 75 -17.76 17.78 -0.25
C SER A 75 -18.56 16.66 0.42
N MET A 76 -18.47 15.43 -0.10
CA MET A 76 -19.10 14.25 0.49
C MET A 76 -18.55 13.95 1.89
N LEU A 77 -17.23 13.92 2.06
CA LEU A 77 -16.59 13.71 3.36
C LEU A 77 -16.93 14.83 4.36
N ALA A 78 -17.10 16.07 3.89
CA ALA A 78 -17.48 17.20 4.73
C ALA A 78 -18.93 17.13 5.24
N LYS A 79 -19.87 16.61 4.42
CA LYS A 79 -21.25 16.32 4.83
C LYS A 79 -21.28 15.24 5.92
N GLY A 80 -20.39 14.26 5.78
CA GLY A 80 -20.19 13.17 6.73
C GLY A 80 -21.10 11.97 6.47
N ALA A 81 -20.75 10.87 7.13
CA ALA A 81 -21.46 9.60 7.09
C ALA A 81 -21.58 9.02 8.50
N GLU A 82 -22.52 8.11 8.71
CA GLU A 82 -22.59 7.32 9.94
C GLU A 82 -21.70 6.10 9.78
N LEU A 83 -20.64 6.02 10.59
CA LEU A 83 -19.64 4.96 10.51
C LEU A 83 -19.41 4.36 11.88
N GLY A 84 -18.98 3.09 11.91
CA GLY A 84 -18.39 2.47 13.09
C GLY A 84 -17.05 3.14 13.41
N VAL A 85 -16.84 3.53 14.66
CA VAL A 85 -15.62 4.21 15.09
C VAL A 85 -15.03 3.51 16.30
N GLU A 86 -13.79 3.03 16.15
CA GLU A 86 -12.96 2.59 17.28
C GLU A 86 -12.13 3.78 17.77
N THR A 87 -12.30 4.12 19.05
CA THR A 87 -11.56 5.20 19.71
C THR A 87 -10.23 4.70 20.29
N PRO A 88 -9.28 5.59 20.62
CA PRO A 88 -7.99 5.20 21.19
C PRO A 88 -8.12 4.40 22.50
N ASP A 89 -9.24 4.57 23.21
CA ASP A 89 -9.58 3.85 24.43
C ASP A 89 -10.09 2.41 24.17
N GLY A 90 -10.07 1.95 22.91
CA GLY A 90 -10.57 0.64 22.48
C GLY A 90 -12.10 0.55 22.39
N LYS A 91 -12.81 1.67 22.57
CA LYS A 91 -14.28 1.67 22.56
C LYS A 91 -14.82 1.83 21.14
N TYR A 92 -15.63 0.87 20.70
CA TYR A 92 -16.33 0.89 19.42
C TYR A 92 -17.73 1.54 19.55
N MET A 93 -18.09 2.43 18.62
CA MET A 93 -19.39 3.10 18.61
C MET A 93 -19.71 3.70 17.24
N VAL A 94 -20.99 3.71 16.87
CA VAL A 94 -21.45 4.39 15.66
C VAL A 94 -21.50 5.91 15.90
N ARG A 95 -20.89 6.68 15.01
CA ARG A 95 -20.87 8.14 15.07
C ARG A 95 -21.11 8.76 13.70
N SER A 96 -21.63 9.98 13.70
CA SER A 96 -21.56 10.83 12.51
C SER A 96 -20.12 11.34 12.39
N VAL A 97 -19.45 10.91 11.32
CA VAL A 97 -18.05 11.18 11.01
C VAL A 97 -18.01 12.14 9.82
N SER A 98 -17.25 13.23 9.93
CA SER A 98 -16.90 14.04 8.76
C SER A 98 -15.44 14.46 8.78
N ILE A 99 -14.88 14.67 7.60
CA ILE A 99 -13.48 15.07 7.42
C ILE A 99 -13.46 16.34 6.56
N VAL A 100 -12.70 17.33 7.01
CA VAL A 100 -12.53 18.60 6.28
C VAL A 100 -11.07 18.99 6.21
N LEU A 101 -10.68 19.63 5.13
CA LEU A 101 -9.43 20.39 5.05
C LEU A 101 -9.74 21.82 5.52
N ASP A 102 -9.10 22.28 6.59
CA ASP A 102 -9.31 23.63 7.12
C ASP A 102 -8.49 24.69 6.36
N GLY A 103 -8.64 25.96 6.77
CA GLY A 103 -7.93 27.09 6.14
C GLY A 103 -6.42 27.11 6.39
N GLU A 104 -5.94 26.37 7.40
CA GLU A 104 -4.52 26.19 7.69
C GLU A 104 -3.95 24.94 6.98
N SER A 105 -4.72 24.36 6.06
CA SER A 105 -4.42 23.10 5.37
C SER A 105 -4.27 21.91 6.33
N LYS A 106 -4.88 21.93 7.51
CA LYS A 106 -4.94 20.76 8.41
C LYS A 106 -6.14 19.90 8.06
N VAL A 107 -5.95 18.58 8.13
CA VAL A 107 -7.04 17.62 7.92
C VAL A 107 -7.72 17.38 9.26
N ILE A 108 -8.97 17.80 9.40
CA ILE A 108 -9.73 17.76 10.64
C ILE A 108 -10.80 16.66 10.56
N LEU A 109 -10.67 15.66 11.42
CA LEU A 109 -11.69 14.64 11.68
C LEU A 109 -12.66 15.14 12.75
N LYS A 110 -13.95 15.13 12.43
CA LYS A 110 -15.06 15.54 13.30
C LYS A 110 -15.93 14.34 13.62
N LEU A 111 -16.09 14.07 14.90
CA LEU A 111 -16.91 12.98 15.43
C LEU A 111 -18.07 13.54 16.23
N ARG A 112 -19.30 13.22 15.85
CA ARG A 112 -20.53 13.66 16.53
C ARG A 112 -21.31 12.46 17.06
N LYS A 113 -21.82 12.56 18.29
CA LYS A 113 -22.79 11.58 18.81
C LYS A 113 -24.11 11.68 18.04
N LEU A 114 -24.77 10.55 17.82
CA LEU A 114 -26.09 10.48 17.18
C LEU A 114 -27.25 10.94 18.09
N SER A 115 -26.98 11.15 19.39
CA SER A 115 -27.97 11.62 20.36
C SER A 115 -28.38 13.10 20.18
N LEU A 116 -29.56 13.47 20.69
CA LEU A 116 -30.08 14.85 20.76
C LEU A 116 -29.09 15.87 21.35
N LEU A 117 -28.18 15.42 22.22
CA LEU A 117 -27.05 16.20 22.72
C LEU A 117 -25.87 16.11 21.73
N LYS A 118 -25.63 17.20 20.99
CA LYS A 118 -24.67 17.31 19.90
C LYS A 118 -23.21 17.43 20.37
N SER A 119 -22.76 16.59 21.31
CA SER A 119 -21.34 16.60 21.69
C SER A 119 -20.48 16.26 20.47
N LYS A 120 -19.51 17.12 20.19
CA LYS A 120 -18.62 17.05 19.03
C LYS A 120 -17.19 16.95 19.51
N LYS A 121 -16.43 16.01 18.96
CA LYS A 121 -14.98 15.88 19.16
C LYS A 121 -14.30 16.16 17.83
N GLU A 122 -13.23 16.95 17.85
CA GLU A 122 -12.41 17.22 16.67
C GLU A 122 -10.98 16.78 16.95
N CYS A 123 -10.29 16.32 15.91
CA CYS A 123 -8.88 15.95 15.97
C CYS A 123 -8.23 16.18 14.61
N ILE A 124 -6.91 16.40 14.64
CA ILE A 124 -6.09 16.60 13.45
C ILE A 124 -5.57 15.24 13.02
N VAL A 125 -5.86 14.87 11.77
CA VAL A 125 -5.32 13.67 11.13
C VAL A 125 -3.90 13.96 10.67
N LEU A 126 -2.98 13.08 11.05
CA LEU A 126 -1.55 13.17 10.76
C LEU A 126 -1.14 12.15 9.71
N ASP A 127 -1.72 10.95 9.75
CA ASP A 127 -1.41 9.87 8.83
C ASP A 127 -2.61 8.93 8.64
N LEU A 128 -2.59 8.15 7.56
CA LEU A 128 -3.61 7.19 7.19
C LEU A 128 -2.98 5.87 6.75
N HIS A 129 -3.50 4.76 7.28
CA HIS A 129 -3.27 3.43 6.73
C HIS A 129 -4.56 2.63 6.66
N ALA A 130 -4.53 1.51 5.93
CA ALA A 130 -5.68 0.63 5.75
C ALA A 130 -5.42 -0.73 6.40
N GLU A 131 -6.45 -1.26 7.05
CA GLU A 131 -6.50 -2.61 7.59
C GLU A 131 -7.68 -3.35 6.93
N LEU A 132 -7.52 -4.66 6.74
CA LEU A 132 -8.57 -5.54 6.24
C LEU A 132 -8.87 -6.58 7.32
N TYR A 133 -10.15 -6.93 7.46
CA TYR A 133 -10.56 -8.08 8.26
C TYR A 133 -11.57 -8.92 7.48
N ARG A 134 -11.78 -10.15 7.94
CA ARG A 134 -12.88 -11.00 7.45
C ARG A 134 -13.94 -11.07 8.53
N ASP A 135 -15.19 -10.89 8.13
CA ASP A 135 -16.29 -11.15 9.03
C ASP A 135 -16.35 -12.65 9.36
N PRO A 136 -16.22 -13.05 10.64
CA PRO A 136 -16.32 -14.46 11.02
C PRO A 136 -17.71 -15.07 10.81
N GLU A 137 -18.76 -14.24 10.63
CA GLU A 137 -20.14 -14.69 10.41
C GLU A 137 -20.50 -14.84 8.92
N ALA A 138 -19.61 -14.46 8.01
CA ALA A 138 -19.81 -14.56 6.57
C ALA A 138 -19.56 -15.99 6.04
N ASP A 139 -20.55 -16.55 5.35
CA ASP A 139 -20.46 -17.86 4.68
C ASP A 139 -19.59 -17.82 3.40
N GLU A 140 -19.30 -16.63 2.85
CA GLU A 140 -18.56 -16.45 1.60
C GLU A 140 -17.12 -15.96 1.78
N ILE A 141 -16.20 -16.49 0.95
CA ILE A 141 -14.75 -16.19 0.98
C ILE A 141 -14.44 -14.73 0.58
N THR A 142 -15.41 -14.01 0.03
CA THR A 142 -15.28 -12.66 -0.55
C THR A 142 -15.63 -11.52 0.40
N ASP A 143 -16.05 -11.80 1.63
CA ASP A 143 -16.51 -10.77 2.58
C ASP A 143 -15.32 -10.13 3.30
N THR A 144 -14.52 -9.40 2.52
CA THR A 144 -13.42 -8.59 3.02
C THR A 144 -13.97 -7.25 3.48
N CYS A 145 -13.81 -6.96 4.75
CA CYS A 145 -14.18 -5.68 5.32
C CYS A 145 -12.99 -4.73 5.39
N TYR A 146 -13.26 -3.44 5.31
CA TYR A 146 -12.27 -2.39 5.17
C TYR A 146 -12.26 -1.45 6.38
N ILE A 147 -11.09 -1.26 6.97
CA ILE A 147 -10.90 -0.31 8.07
C ILE A 147 -9.90 0.76 7.63
N ILE A 148 -10.30 2.03 7.74
CA ILE A 148 -9.38 3.16 7.63
C ILE A 148 -8.86 3.49 9.02
N VAL A 149 -7.56 3.39 9.21
CA VAL A 149 -6.91 3.73 10.47
C VAL A 149 -6.24 5.09 10.34
N LEU A 150 -6.66 6.01 11.21
CA LEU A 150 -6.21 7.39 11.24
C LEU A 150 -5.32 7.59 12.46
N THR A 151 -4.07 7.97 12.20
CA THR A 151 -3.20 8.49 13.27
C THR A 151 -3.56 9.95 13.49
N THR A 152 -4.00 10.31 14.69
CA THR A 152 -4.39 11.68 15.02
C THR A 152 -3.57 12.24 16.18
N ASN A 153 -3.64 13.55 16.40
CA ASN A 153 -3.05 14.20 17.57
C ASN A 153 -3.63 13.74 18.92
N LEU A 154 -4.75 13.01 18.91
CA LEU A 154 -5.41 12.46 20.10
C LEU A 154 -5.28 10.93 20.18
N GLY A 155 -4.42 10.32 19.37
CA GLY A 155 -4.24 8.87 19.26
C GLY A 155 -4.87 8.27 18.00
N THR A 156 -4.86 6.94 17.93
CA THR A 156 -5.34 6.18 16.78
C THR A 156 -6.86 6.07 16.79
N ILE A 157 -7.50 6.39 15.68
CA ILE A 157 -8.94 6.25 15.48
C ILE A 157 -9.17 5.37 14.26
N LYS A 158 -9.99 4.33 14.39
CA LYS A 158 -10.36 3.46 13.26
C LYS A 158 -11.77 3.79 12.78
N LEU A 159 -11.93 3.91 11.47
CA LEU A 159 -13.21 4.07 10.79
C LEU A 159 -13.52 2.77 10.06
N ASP A 160 -14.62 2.16 10.46
CA ASP A 160 -15.10 0.90 9.89
C ASP A 160 -15.99 1.19 8.69
N MET A 161 -15.56 0.71 7.53
CA MET A 161 -16.29 0.84 6.26
C MET A 161 -17.05 -0.45 5.91
N VAL A 162 -16.99 -1.47 6.78
CA VAL A 162 -17.65 -2.77 6.56
C VAL A 162 -17.22 -3.31 5.19
N ASP A 163 -18.13 -3.87 4.40
CA ASP A 163 -17.92 -4.44 3.06
C ASP A 163 -18.01 -3.39 1.93
N ASP A 164 -18.19 -2.10 2.26
CA ASP A 164 -18.32 -1.04 1.26
C ASP A 164 -16.95 -0.58 0.73
N TYR A 165 -16.45 -1.33 -0.26
CA TYR A 165 -15.21 -1.01 -0.96
C TYR A 165 -15.22 0.37 -1.62
N GLN A 166 -16.37 0.84 -2.14
CA GLN A 166 -16.45 2.13 -2.83
C GLN A 166 -16.38 3.29 -1.83
N CYS A 167 -17.04 3.16 -0.67
CA CYS A 167 -16.91 4.09 0.44
C CYS A 167 -15.46 4.12 0.93
N TYR A 168 -14.86 2.96 1.21
CA TYR A 168 -13.45 2.85 1.58
C TYR A 168 -12.53 3.54 0.57
N LYS A 169 -12.61 3.19 -0.72
CA LYS A 169 -11.77 3.76 -1.78
C LYS A 169 -11.94 5.27 -1.84
N THR A 170 -13.17 5.76 -1.79
CA THR A 170 -13.46 7.20 -1.88
C THR A 170 -12.90 7.95 -0.67
N TRP A 171 -13.14 7.44 0.54
CA TRP A 171 -12.67 8.07 1.78
C TRP A 171 -11.15 8.04 1.86
N ALA A 172 -10.51 6.88 1.70
CA ALA A 172 -9.07 6.72 1.79
C ALA A 172 -8.33 7.60 0.76
N THR A 173 -8.76 7.57 -0.50
CA THR A 173 -8.14 8.38 -1.58
C THR A 173 -8.29 9.88 -1.30
N THR A 174 -9.47 10.31 -0.85
CA THR A 174 -9.72 11.73 -0.57
C THR A 174 -8.92 12.23 0.63
N ILE A 175 -8.88 11.47 1.72
CA ILE A 175 -8.10 11.82 2.92
C ILE A 175 -6.61 11.88 2.59
N ASN A 176 -6.09 10.88 1.86
CA ASN A 176 -4.70 10.87 1.44
C ASN A 176 -4.34 12.09 0.59
N HIS A 177 -5.22 12.48 -0.34
CA HIS A 177 -5.04 13.68 -1.14
C HIS A 177 -5.04 14.96 -0.28
N MET A 178 -5.92 15.05 0.74
CA MET A 178 -5.91 16.16 1.70
C MET A 178 -4.61 16.23 2.52
N LEU A 179 -4.09 15.08 2.97
CA LEU A 179 -2.82 15.01 3.72
C LEU A 179 -1.62 15.44 2.85
N LEU A 180 -1.62 15.07 1.57
CA LEU A 180 -0.59 15.52 0.62
C LEU A 180 -0.61 17.05 0.42
N LEU A 181 -1.80 17.65 0.36
CA LEU A 181 -1.94 19.11 0.32
C LEU A 181 -1.45 19.77 1.61
N SER A 182 -1.73 19.17 2.76
CA SER A 182 -1.27 19.63 4.09
C SER A 182 0.25 19.70 4.21
N THR A 183 0.93 18.64 3.80
CA THR A 183 2.41 18.55 3.84
C THR A 183 3.06 19.55 2.87
N SER A 184 2.45 19.74 1.69
CA SER A 184 2.90 20.71 0.70
C SER A 184 2.84 22.14 1.24
N PHE A 185 1.73 22.51 1.91
CA PHE A 185 1.58 23.84 2.52
C PHE A 185 2.61 24.11 3.62
N THR A 186 2.84 23.11 4.48
CA THR A 186 3.85 23.20 5.55
C THR A 186 5.25 23.44 4.99
N LYS A 187 5.59 22.79 3.87
CA LYS A 187 6.87 23.00 3.18
C LYS A 187 7.03 24.41 2.62
N TYR A 188 5.97 25.01 2.08
CA TYR A 188 6.00 26.41 1.62
C TYR A 188 6.17 27.39 2.77
N GLN A 189 5.41 27.25 3.86
CA GLN A 189 5.55 28.12 5.05
C GLN A 189 6.98 28.10 5.62
N LEU A 190 7.61 26.92 5.70
CA LEU A 190 9.00 26.80 6.15
C LEU A 190 10.01 27.51 5.23
N GLN A 191 9.69 27.71 3.94
CA GLN A 191 10.56 28.47 3.03
C GLN A 191 10.46 29.98 3.27
N PHE A 192 9.28 30.49 3.67
CA PHE A 192 9.07 31.93 3.87
C PHE A 192 9.56 32.44 5.24
N HIS A 193 9.69 31.56 6.24
CA HIS A 193 10.20 31.93 7.56
C HIS A 193 11.73 31.86 7.69
N LYS A 194 12.45 31.48 6.64
CA LYS A 194 13.91 31.59 6.56
C LYS A 194 14.28 32.95 5.95
N ASN A 195 14.31 34.00 6.77
CA ASN A 195 15.01 35.26 6.47
C ASN A 195 15.41 35.93 7.79
#